data_AF-A0AAC9FEA7-F1
#
_entry.id   AF-A0AAC9FEA7-F1
#
_cell.length_a   1.000
_cell.length_b   1.000
_cell.length_c   1.000
_cell.angle_alpha   90.00
_cell.angle_beta   90.00
_cell.angle_gamma   90.00
#
_symmetry.space_group_name_H-M   'P 1'
#
loop_
_entity.id
_entity.type
_entity.pdbx_description
1 polymer ?
#
loop_
_entity_poly.entity_id
_entity_poly.type
_entity_poly.pdbx_seq_one_letter_code
_entity_poly.pdbx_strand_id
1 'polypeptide(L)'
;MLIPIVRIEVDPASVLDSNSHDVPLGAIVRRGTILGIMAKLERQVFYSGQVVPLVSGLPEARDGYAVGFRRWAIALGADEDRRRLFEVDLTEPAA
;
A
#
# COMPACT_ATOMS: atom_id res chain seq x y z
N MET A 1 -11.44 17.02 18.14
CA MET A 1 -10.23 17.12 17.31
C MET A 1 -10.55 16.50 15.96
N LEU A 2 -10.82 17.31 14.93
CA LEU A 2 -10.85 16.80 13.56
C LEU A 2 -9.39 16.64 13.14
N ILE A 3 -8.97 15.44 12.71
CA ILE A 3 -7.64 15.25 12.13
C ILE A 3 -7.73 15.75 10.68
N PRO A 4 -7.18 16.93 10.34
CA PRO A 4 -7.30 17.42 8.98
C PRO A 4 -6.32 16.65 8.10
N ILE A 5 -6.86 16.07 7.02
CA ILE A 5 -6.08 15.61 5.87
C ILE A 5 -5.10 14.46 6.21
N VAL A 6 -5.65 13.25 6.36
CA VAL A 6 -4.85 12.01 6.41
C VAL A 6 -4.52 11.57 4.99
N ARG A 7 -3.25 11.32 4.69
CA ARG A 7 -2.77 10.90 3.36
C ARG A 7 -1.96 9.62 3.47
N ILE A 8 -2.12 8.78 2.46
CA ILE A 8 -1.21 7.67 2.19
C ILE A 8 -0.23 8.16 1.13
N GLU A 9 1.04 8.26 1.50
CA GLU A 9 2.12 8.63 0.60
C GLU A 9 2.85 7.36 0.16
N VAL A 10 3.11 7.22 -1.13
CA VAL A 10 3.90 6.11 -1.69
C VAL A 10 5.19 6.66 -2.28
N ASP A 11 6.26 5.87 -2.25
CA ASP A 11 7.51 6.23 -2.91
C ASP A 11 7.59 5.61 -4.32
N PRO A 12 7.59 6.42 -5.39
CA PRO A 12 7.67 5.93 -6.77
C PRO A 12 8.95 5.14 -7.09
N ALA A 13 10.04 5.30 -6.32
CA ALA A 13 11.26 4.53 -6.53
C ALA A 13 11.16 3.09 -5.97
N SER A 14 10.11 2.78 -5.19
CA SER A 14 9.92 1.48 -4.53
C SER A 14 8.92 0.55 -5.25
N VAL A 15 8.64 0.86 -6.53
CA VAL A 15 7.63 0.18 -7.35
C VAL A 15 7.90 -1.32 -7.49
N LEU A 16 6.82 -2.11 -7.53
CA LEU A 16 6.82 -3.52 -7.87
C LEU A 16 5.60 -3.88 -8.73
N ASP A 17 5.72 -4.98 -9.49
CA ASP A 17 4.57 -5.60 -10.14
C ASP A 17 3.74 -6.34 -9.10
N SER A 18 2.55 -5.83 -8.81
CA SER A 18 1.67 -6.42 -7.79
C SER A 18 0.85 -7.61 -8.30
N ASN A 19 0.96 -7.97 -9.58
CA ASN A 19 0.43 -9.22 -10.10
C ASN A 19 1.41 -10.39 -9.93
N SER A 20 2.66 -10.12 -9.53
CA SER A 20 3.64 -11.16 -9.22
C SER A 20 3.25 -11.94 -7.95
N HIS A 21 3.73 -13.18 -7.83
CA HIS A 21 3.51 -13.98 -6.61
C HIS A 21 4.35 -13.52 -5.42
N ASP A 22 5.37 -12.68 -5.65
CA ASP A 22 6.39 -12.29 -4.67
C ASP A 22 6.17 -10.89 -4.08
N VAL A 23 4.91 -10.42 -4.05
CA VAL A 23 4.58 -9.16 -3.39
C VAL A 23 4.77 -9.32 -1.87
N PRO A 24 5.63 -8.51 -1.23
CA PRO A 24 5.86 -8.63 0.20
C PRO A 24 4.61 -8.23 0.98
N LEU A 25 4.39 -8.92 2.10
CA LEU A 25 3.36 -8.53 3.07
C LEU A 25 3.65 -7.13 3.59
N GLY A 26 2.61 -6.33 3.78
CA GLY A 26 2.70 -4.92 4.14
C GLY A 26 2.86 -3.97 2.96
N ALA A 27 3.10 -4.46 1.73
CA ALA A 27 3.19 -3.59 0.56
C ALA A 27 1.86 -2.91 0.28
N ILE A 28 1.88 -1.64 -0.14
CA ILE A 28 0.68 -0.98 -0.66
C ILE A 28 0.49 -1.36 -2.13
N VAL A 29 -0.74 -1.68 -2.51
CA VAL A 29 -1.13 -2.14 -3.84
C VAL A 29 -2.27 -1.30 -4.38
N ARG A 30 -2.10 -0.78 -5.59
CA ARG A 30 -3.12 -0.11 -6.40
C ARG A 30 -3.57 -1.07 -7.49
N ARG A 31 -4.85 -1.49 -7.46
CA ARG A 31 -5.47 -2.38 -8.45
C ARG A 31 -6.95 -2.07 -8.63
N GLY A 32 -7.48 -2.15 -9.85
CA GLY A 32 -8.90 -1.92 -10.13
C GLY A 32 -9.37 -0.57 -9.59
N THR A 33 -10.35 -0.56 -8.68
CA THR A 33 -10.88 0.65 -8.01
C THR A 33 -10.42 0.80 -6.55
N ILE A 34 -9.38 0.07 -6.14
CA ILE A 34 -8.91 0.07 -4.75
C ILE A 34 -7.43 0.46 -4.61
N LEU A 35 -7.11 0.97 -3.43
CA LEU A 35 -5.78 1.02 -2.85
C LEU A 35 -5.84 0.18 -1.55
N GLY A 36 -4.95 -0.79 -1.39
CA GLY A 36 -4.97 -1.69 -0.25
C GLY A 36 -3.58 -2.12 0.20
N ILE A 37 -3.52 -2.88 1.28
CA ILE A 37 -2.28 -3.48 1.81
C ILE A 37 -2.28 -4.97 1.50
N MET A 38 -1.13 -5.50 1.07
CA MET A 38 -0.90 -6.92 0.96
C MET A 38 -0.82 -7.55 2.35
N ALA A 39 -1.74 -8.44 2.70
CA ALA A 39 -1.79 -9.08 4.01
C ALA A 39 -1.84 -10.61 3.87
N LYS A 40 -1.43 -11.31 4.94
CA LYS A 40 -1.54 -12.77 5.02
C LYS A 40 -2.90 -13.13 5.58
N LEU A 41 -3.58 -14.10 4.95
CA LEU A 41 -4.79 -14.69 5.49
C LEU A 41 -4.42 -15.82 6.45
N GLU A 42 -4.82 -15.72 7.73
CA GLU A 42 -4.40 -16.66 8.79
C GLU A 42 -4.77 -18.12 8.53
N ARG A 43 -5.84 -18.39 7.76
CA ARG A 43 -6.43 -19.73 7.59
C ARG A 43 -6.20 -20.36 6.22
N GLN A 44 -5.33 -19.80 5.38
CA GLN A 44 -5.00 -20.39 4.08
C GLN A 44 -3.77 -21.31 4.17
N VAL A 45 -3.93 -22.52 3.63
CA VAL A 45 -2.90 -23.58 3.58
C VAL A 45 -1.75 -23.22 2.61
N PHE A 46 -2.03 -22.38 1.61
CA PHE A 46 -1.06 -21.91 0.63
C PHE A 46 -0.80 -20.42 0.79
N TYR A 47 0.45 -20.01 0.53
CA TYR A 47 0.92 -18.62 0.64
C TYR A 47 0.33 -17.77 -0.49
N SER A 48 -0.95 -17.39 -0.38
CA SER A 48 -1.52 -16.34 -1.22
C SER A 48 -1.81 -15.13 -0.35
N GLY A 49 -1.01 -14.08 -0.50
CA GLY A 49 -1.34 -12.79 0.08
C GLY A 49 -2.67 -12.28 -0.48
N GLN A 50 -3.45 -11.58 0.33
CA GLN A 50 -4.69 -10.94 -0.06
C GLN A 50 -4.54 -9.42 0.09
N VAL A 51 -5.02 -8.67 -0.90
CA VAL A 51 -5.09 -7.21 -0.80
C VAL A 51 -6.29 -6.84 0.06
N VAL A 52 -6.03 -6.24 1.22
CA VAL A 52 -7.04 -5.67 2.11
C VAL A 52 -7.27 -4.21 1.71
N PRO A 53 -8.48 -3.82 1.24
CA PRO A 53 -8.74 -2.44 0.81
C PRO A 53 -8.60 -1.45 1.97
N LEU A 54 -7.83 -0.38 1.75
CA LEU A 54 -7.79 0.81 2.61
C LEU A 54 -8.72 1.90 2.06
N VAL A 55 -8.73 2.05 0.75
CA VAL A 55 -9.57 3.00 0.01
C VAL A 55 -10.22 2.26 -1.15
N SER A 56 -11.50 2.51 -1.35
CA SER A 56 -12.31 1.95 -2.42
C SER A 56 -12.97 3.06 -3.24
N GLY A 57 -13.42 2.75 -4.46
CA GLY A 57 -14.08 3.72 -5.34
C GLY A 57 -13.12 4.69 -6.03
N LEU A 58 -11.83 4.34 -6.11
CA LEU A 58 -10.87 5.08 -6.93
C LEU A 58 -11.21 4.90 -8.41
N PRO A 59 -10.86 5.87 -9.28
CA PRO A 59 -10.95 5.70 -10.73
C PRO A 59 -10.30 4.40 -11.16
N GLU A 60 -10.88 3.68 -12.11
CA GLU A 60 -10.37 2.38 -12.53
C GLU A 60 -8.91 2.46 -12.99
N ALA A 61 -8.07 1.55 -12.50
CA ALA A 61 -6.74 1.37 -13.04
C ALA A 61 -6.89 0.72 -14.42
N ARG A 62 -5.99 1.04 -15.36
CA ARG A 62 -6.00 0.43 -16.70
C ARG A 62 -6.16 -1.10 -16.62
N ASP A 63 -7.02 -1.69 -17.45
CA ASP A 63 -7.34 -3.11 -17.40
C ASP A 63 -6.10 -4.02 -17.31
N GLY A 64 -6.07 -4.88 -16.29
CA GLY A 64 -4.97 -5.80 -16.02
C GLY A 64 -3.75 -5.17 -15.35
N TYR A 65 -3.68 -3.85 -15.22
CA TYR A 65 -2.57 -3.18 -14.54
C TYR A 65 -2.83 -3.09 -13.03
N ALA A 66 -1.79 -3.44 -12.30
CA ALA A 66 -1.72 -3.26 -10.87
C ALA A 66 -0.28 -2.86 -10.52
N VAL A 67 -0.11 -1.99 -9.53
CA VAL A 67 1.21 -1.56 -9.08
C VAL A 67 1.29 -1.65 -7.56
N GLY A 68 2.42 -2.13 -7.06
CA GLY A 68 2.71 -2.12 -5.63
C GLY A 68 3.87 -1.19 -5.28
N PHE A 69 4.00 -0.87 -4.00
CA PHE A 69 5.07 -0.04 -3.46
C PHE A 69 5.60 -0.66 -2.16
N ARG A 70 6.92 -0.83 -2.08
CA ARG A 70 7.61 -1.33 -0.87
C ARG A 70 7.76 -0.27 0.21
N ARG A 71 7.76 1.00 -0.17
CA ARG A 71 7.90 2.15 0.72
C ARG A 71 6.68 3.04 0.66
N TRP A 72 6.06 3.23 1.81
CA TRP A 72 4.87 4.07 1.96
C TRP A 72 4.75 4.60 3.39
N ALA A 73 3.97 5.67 3.57
CA ALA A 73 3.79 6.33 4.85
C ALA A 73 2.35 6.84 5.03
N ILE A 74 1.94 6.98 6.28
CA ILE A 74 0.74 7.73 6.66
C ILE A 74 1.19 9.12 7.14
N ALA A 75 0.67 10.17 6.52
CA ALA A 75 0.98 11.55 6.86
C ALA A 75 -0.27 12.35 7.19
N LEU A 76 -0.12 13.37 8.03
CA LEU A 76 -1.11 14.42 8.29
C LEU A 76 -0.68 15.71 7.62
N GLY A 77 -1.67 16.49 7.16
CA GLY A 77 -1.43 17.80 6.56
C GLY A 77 -0.79 17.73 5.18
N ALA A 78 -0.30 18.88 4.72
CA ALA A 78 0.41 19.04 3.46
C ALA A 78 1.55 20.05 3.66
N ASP A 79 2.52 20.03 2.73
CA ASP A 79 3.60 20.99 2.64
C ASP A 79 4.37 21.15 3.96
N GLU A 80 4.42 22.37 4.52
CA GLU A 80 5.19 22.70 5.72
C GLU A 80 4.58 22.15 7.02
N ASP A 81 3.25 21.93 7.03
CA ASP A 81 2.53 21.33 8.17
C ASP A 81 2.52 19.80 8.12
N ARG A 82 3.26 19.20 7.16
CA ARG A 82 3.28 17.75 6.96
C ARG A 82 3.94 17.05 8.13
N ARG A 83 3.19 16.15 8.78
CA ARG A 83 3.70 15.26 9.83
C ARG A 83 3.53 13.80 9.45
N ARG A 84 4.63 13.05 9.32
CA ARG A 84 4.58 11.58 9.19
C ARG A 84 4.16 10.95 10.53
N LEU A 85 3.19 10.05 10.47
CA LEU A 85 2.70 9.28 11.61
C LEU A 85 3.24 7.84 11.62
N PHE A 86 3.42 7.27 10.43
CA PHE A 86 3.82 5.88 10.26
C PHE A 86 4.56 5.73 8.95
N GLU A 87 5.60 4.90 8.93
CA GLU A 87 6.43 4.64 7.76
C GLU A 87 6.70 3.14 7.66
N VAL A 88 6.65 2.63 6.44
CA VAL A 88 6.95 1.24 6.11
C VAL A 88 8.03 1.23 5.04
N ASP A 89 9.09 0.46 5.29
CA ASP A 89 10.11 0.12 4.31
C ASP A 89 10.29 -1.40 4.29
N LEU A 90 9.93 -2.03 3.17
CA LEU A 90 10.04 -3.48 2.95
C LEU A 90 11.25 -3.86 2.09
N THR A 91 12.21 -2.95 1.91
CA THR A 91 13.46 -3.24 1.20
C THR A 91 14.50 -3.90 2.10
N GLU A 92 14.38 -3.70 3.42
CA GLU A 92 15.19 -4.41 4.40
C GLU A 92 14.50 -5.74 4.79
N PRO A 93 15.25 -6.85 4.89
CA PRO A 93 14.69 -8.09 5.42
C PRO A 93 14.21 -7.86 6.86
N ALA A 94 13.04 -8.39 7.20
CA ALA A 94 12.53 -8.34 8.58
C ALA A 94 13.60 -8.91 9.53
N ALA A 95 14.04 -8.09 10.48
CA ALA A 95 15.01 -8.46 11.52
C ALA A 95 14.47 -9.58 12.43
#